data_AF-Q3KM16-F1
#
_entry.id   AF-Q3KM16-F1
#
_cell.length_a   1.000
_cell.length_b   1.000
_cell.length_c   1.000
_cell.angle_alpha   90.00
_cell.angle_beta   90.00
_cell.angle_gamma   90.00
#
_symmetry.space_group_name_H-M   'P 1'
#
loop_
_entity.id
_entity.type
_entity.pdbx_description
1 polymer ?
#
loop_
_entity_poly.entity_id
_entity_poly.type
_entity_poly.pdbx_seq_one_letter_code
_entity_poly.pdbx_strand_id
1 'polypeptide(L)' 'MPSVKVRVGEPIDRALRILKKKIDKEGILKTSKSHRFYDKPSVKKRAKSKAAAKYRGR' A
#
# COMPACT_ATOMS: atom_id res chain seq x y z
N MET A 1 10.15 -5.95 2.14
CA MET A 1 9.00 -6.88 1.99
C MET A 1 8.43 -7.12 3.37
N PRO A 2 7.10 -7.06 3.54
CA PRO A 2 6.48 -7.16 4.85
C PRO A 2 6.52 -8.61 5.35
N SER A 3 6.98 -8.81 6.57
CA SER A 3 6.98 -10.11 7.25
C SER A 3 6.15 -10.07 8.54
N VAL A 4 5.49 -11.18 8.88
CA VAL A 4 4.73 -11.34 10.12
C VAL A 4 5.22 -12.62 10.80
N LYS A 5 5.73 -12.49 12.02
CA LYS A 5 6.07 -13.64 12.87
C LYS A 5 4.78 -14.13 13.54
N VAL A 6 4.45 -15.39 13.35
CA VAL A 6 3.26 -16.03 13.96
C VAL A 6 3.74 -16.87 15.15
N ARG A 7 3.06 -16.78 16.29
CA ARG A 7 3.33 -17.63 17.45
C ARG A 7 2.48 -18.90 17.39
N VAL A 8 3.01 -20.01 17.89
CA VAL A 8 2.24 -21.26 18.04
C VAL A 8 1.06 -20.99 19.00
N GLY A 9 -0.16 -21.32 18.57
CA GLY A 9 -1.41 -21.06 19.30
C GLY A 9 -2.11 -19.73 18.98
N GLU A 10 -1.54 -18.87 18.14
CA GLU A 10 -2.23 -17.66 17.67
C GLU A 10 -3.23 -17.98 16.55
N PRO A 11 -4.47 -17.43 16.59
CA PRO A 11 -5.41 -17.56 15.47
C PRO A 11 -4.83 -16.98 14.17
N ILE A 12 -4.91 -17.74 13.08
CA ILE A 12 -4.37 -17.35 11.76
C ILE A 12 -4.94 -16.02 11.26
N ASP A 13 -6.22 -15.73 11.57
CA ASP A 13 -6.90 -14.49 11.23
C ASP A 13 -6.19 -13.25 11.78
N ARG A 14 -5.60 -13.36 12.97
CA ARG A 14 -4.85 -12.25 13.58
C ARG A 14 -3.58 -11.96 12.78
N ALA A 15 -2.85 -13.00 12.38
CA ALA A 15 -1.65 -12.88 11.54
C ALA A 15 -1.99 -12.27 10.17
N LEU A 16 -3.06 -12.73 9.52
CA LEU A 16 -3.54 -12.20 8.24
C LEU A 16 -3.92 -10.73 8.34
N ARG A 17 -4.62 -10.33 9.41
CA ARG A 17 -4.99 -8.92 9.64
C ARG A 17 -3.76 -8.02 9.81
N ILE A 18 -2.73 -8.49 10.52
CA ILE A 18 -1.48 -7.75 10.68
C ILE A 18 -0.76 -7.63 9.34
N LEU A 19 -0.67 -8.73 8.58
CA LEU A 19 -0.03 -8.74 7.27
C LEU A 19 -0.71 -7.76 6.31
N LYS A 20 -2.05 -7.78 6.24
CA LYS A 20 -2.85 -6.85 5.45
C LYS A 20 -2.53 -5.40 5.81
N LYS A 21 -2.56 -5.05 7.11
CA LYS A 21 -2.21 -3.71 7.59
C LYS A 21 -0.79 -3.29 7.20
N LYS A 22 0.18 -4.21 7.25
CA LYS A 22 1.56 -3.93 6.82
C LYS A 22 1.66 -3.66 5.32
N ILE A 23 1.01 -4.50 4.49
CA ILE A 23 0.94 -4.32 3.03
C ILE A 23 0.31 -2.97 2.67
N ASP A 24 -0.80 -2.61 3.34
CA ASP A 24 -1.50 -1.35 3.12
C ASP A 24 -0.64 -0.15 3.54
N LYS A 25 0.08 -0.25 4.67
CA LYS A 25 0.99 0.81 5.16
C LYS A 25 2.19 1.02 4.24
N GLU A 26 2.81 -0.06 3.75
CA GLU A 26 3.91 0.02 2.78
C GLU A 26 3.41 0.51 1.41
N GLY A 27 2.11 0.44 1.14
CA GLY A 27 1.52 0.90 -0.11
C GLY A 27 1.90 0.04 -1.31
N ILE A 28 2.32 -1.22 -1.09
CA ILE A 28 2.81 -2.13 -2.14
C ILE A 28 1.80 -2.31 -3.27
N LEU A 29 0.51 -2.47 -2.93
CA LEU A 29 -0.54 -2.62 -3.93
C LEU A 29 -0.72 -1.34 -4.76
N LYS A 30 -0.48 -0.17 -4.17
CA LYS A 30 -0.55 1.12 -4.86
C LYS A 30 0.64 1.31 -5.79
N THR A 31 1.85 0.97 -5.34
CA THR A 31 3.07 1.07 -6.17
C THR A 31 3.02 0.08 -7.33
N SER A 32 2.63 -1.18 -7.08
CA SER A 32 2.44 -2.20 -8.11
C SER A 32 1.46 -1.74 -9.20
N LYS A 33 0.30 -1.19 -8.81
CA LYS A 33 -0.67 -0.62 -9.76
C LYS A 33 -0.09 0.54 -10.57
N SER A 34 0.64 1.44 -9.93
CA SER A 34 1.26 2.60 -10.61
C SER A 34 2.41 2.23 -11.54
N HIS A 35 3.04 1.07 -11.34
CA HIS A 35 4.17 0.59 -12.14
C HIS A 35 3.77 -0.43 -13.20
N ARG A 36 2.47 -0.77 -13.31
CA ARG A 36 1.97 -1.74 -14.30
C ARG A 36 2.32 -1.34 -15.74
N PHE A 37 2.37 -0.04 -16.01
CA PHE A 37 2.75 0.52 -17.31
C PHE A 37 3.62 1.77 -17.12
N TYR A 38 4.30 2.19 -18.18
CA TYR A 38 5.01 3.46 -18.18
C TYR A 38 4.02 4.64 -18.30
N ASP A 39 4.06 5.53 -17.31
CA ASP A 39 3.42 6.84 -17.37
C ASP A 39 4.45 7.94 -17.66
N LYS A 40 4.09 8.89 -18.55
CA LYS A 40 4.88 10.09 -18.79
C LYS A 40 5.13 10.85 -17.46
N PRO A 41 6.28 11.52 -17.28
CA PRO A 41 6.60 12.24 -16.04
C PRO A 41 5.54 13.27 -15.63
N SER A 42 4.94 13.96 -16.61
CA SER A 42 3.84 14.91 -16.39
C SER A 42 2.59 14.25 -15.80
N VAL A 43 2.25 13.04 -16.27
CA VAL A 43 1.13 12.25 -15.76
C VAL A 43 1.40 11.80 -14.33
N LYS A 44 2.61 11.30 -14.05
CA LYS A 44 3.04 10.94 -12.67
C LYS A 44 2.94 12.13 -11.72
N LYS A 45 3.39 13.33 -12.14
CA LYS A 45 3.30 14.57 -11.34
C LYS A 45 1.84 14.95 -11.07
N ARG A 46 0.97 14.90 -12.08
CA ARG A 46 -0.47 15.18 -11.92
C ARG A 46 -1.15 14.19 -10.97
N ALA A 47 -0.83 12.90 -11.08
CA ALA A 47 -1.35 11.87 -10.19
C ALA A 47 -0.93 12.09 -8.73
N LYS A 48 0.34 12.47 -8.49
CA LYS A 48 0.86 12.82 -7.15
C LYS A 48 0.10 14.01 -6.54
N SER A 49 -0.10 15.09 -7.30
CA SER A 49 -0.85 16.26 -6.82
C SER A 49 -2.31 15.94 -6.52
N LYS A 50 -2.99 15.18 -7.39
CA LYS A 50 -4.37 14.71 -7.15
C LYS A 50 -4.47 13.84 -5.89
N ALA A 51 -3.52 12.93 -5.70
CA ALA A 51 -3.46 12.09 -4.51
C ALA A 51 -3.29 12.93 -3.25
N ALA A 52 -2.36 13.90 -3.24
CA ALA A 52 -2.15 14.79 -2.11
C ALA A 52 -3.39 15.64 -1.78
N ALA A 53 -4.07 16.19 -2.80
CA ALA A 53 -5.29 16.96 -2.61
C ALA A 53 -6.40 16.13 -1.92
N LYS A 54 -6.51 14.84 -2.24
CA LYS A 54 -7.48 13.93 -1.60
C LYS A 54 -7.26 13.75 -0.10
N TYR A 55 -6.02 13.84 0.39
CA TYR A 55 -5.71 13.70 1.82
C TYR A 55 -5.76 15.00 2.60
N ARG A 56 -5.81 16.17 1.94
CA ARG A 56 -5.87 17.48 2.63
C ARG A 56 -7.24 17.78 3.25
N GLY A 57 -8.31 17.18 2.73
CA GLY A 57 -9.68 17.39 3.20
C GLY A 57 -10.21 16.28 4.11
N ARG A 58 -9.35 15.40 4.63
CA ARG A 58 -9.70 14.29 5.51
C ARG A 58 -8.88 14.38 6.79
#